data_AF-A0AAD4GV61-F1
#
_entry.id   AF-A0AAD4GV61-F1
#
_cell.length_a   1.000
_cell.length_b   1.000
_cell.length_c   1.000
_cell.angle_alpha   90.00
_cell.angle_beta   90.00
_cell.angle_gamma   90.00
#
_symmetry.space_group_name_H-M   'P 1'
#
loop_
_entity.id
_entity.type
_entity.pdbx_description
1 polymer ?
#
loop_
_entity_poly.entity_id
_entity_poly.type
_entity_poly.pdbx_seq_one_letter_code
_entity_poly.pdbx_strand_id
1 'polypeptide(L)'
;MSTTHGSGEWSMYKLGRKPRSKTASKKKSQGADQLGENANARRWSAAPSSSQTAQSSSPLVPLRPARDELLQAANSLALTGSDRSCLDYLQDSALVVILGKHWPWSTLSYAYHRVAVREPMLMSMILASTASEIHRSRYHDSSSGSSPARGCVVRHDLSEVDGRRHYGRALSGLREALKQDVKSPARIEAIFITLWLMVDYENRFGNGASAISIHFHGLQTLLHNHVVPLLEQQRHHHHPGLPDGGTSSALHNRSTSSSSRTTDTTTTTAPTTIETLPAEPLPQPEVSSASGNALRYTSVPLFLLWTLYFFTPGAAFYGANSPDHLNADLFRFFLRRPEPENKSLSLTELYRISRQSPSRFWGEEYPATAQLDDMENLPGLTLYHRSHVMQFQITELFKHAAGSVVVVEKEKGEEGEGVEGEWWNEAASGRIEYDTLLQSAQSAAGVEIVSSDRRVMETIFWASITYYSTIVYFYLCCPKFDHTPSPLLSLSAAVSRVLELALKLHRSRPRLILRIVWQLFIAGIATPDKIYQDWVAIRLRELGRYGQNYSRIPASRPEMML
;
A
#
# COMPACT_ATOMS: atom_id res chain seq x y z
N MET A 1 49.69 23.64 -37.47
CA MET A 1 49.94 23.28 -38.88
C MET A 1 49.48 21.85 -39.09
N SER A 2 48.60 21.63 -40.09
CA SER A 2 48.28 20.41 -40.87
C SER A 2 48.19 19.03 -40.16
N THR A 3 47.01 18.40 -40.06
CA THR A 3 46.24 17.60 -41.06
C THR A 3 46.90 16.28 -41.51
N THR A 4 46.22 15.14 -41.29
CA THR A 4 45.71 14.13 -42.29
C THR A 4 45.24 12.85 -41.55
N HIS A 5 43.96 12.49 -41.63
CA HIS A 5 43.32 11.46 -42.50
C HIS A 5 43.55 9.98 -42.12
N GLY A 6 42.44 9.24 -41.99
CA GLY A 6 42.40 7.78 -41.87
C GLY A 6 40.96 7.25 -41.80
N SER A 7 40.32 7.18 -42.96
CA SER A 7 39.00 6.55 -43.22
C SER A 7 39.07 5.02 -43.21
N GLY A 8 38.01 4.36 -42.74
CA GLY A 8 37.78 2.93 -42.91
C GLY A 8 36.28 2.60 -42.95
N GLU A 9 35.69 2.59 -44.15
CA GLU A 9 34.46 1.88 -44.49
C GLU A 9 34.74 0.38 -44.59
N TRP A 10 33.85 -0.51 -44.11
CA TRP A 10 33.54 -1.80 -44.77
C TRP A 10 32.09 -2.27 -44.47
N SER A 11 31.25 -2.02 -45.47
CA SER A 11 30.23 -2.87 -46.11
C SER A 11 29.10 -3.61 -45.36
N MET A 12 27.91 -3.38 -45.92
CA MET A 12 26.64 -4.07 -45.79
C MET A 12 26.71 -5.58 -46.10
N TYR A 13 25.89 -6.36 -45.39
CA TYR A 13 25.19 -7.51 -45.98
C TYR A 13 23.67 -7.35 -45.83
N LYS A 14 23.02 -7.16 -46.98
CA LYS A 14 21.58 -7.33 -47.19
C LYS A 14 21.26 -8.81 -47.37
N LEU A 15 20.26 -9.31 -46.64
CA LEU A 15 19.43 -10.47 -46.97
C LEU A 15 18.11 -10.23 -46.21
N GLY A 16 16.90 -10.30 -46.74
CA GLY A 16 16.37 -10.71 -48.03
C GLY A 16 14.87 -10.92 -47.81
N ARG A 17 14.04 -9.89 -48.07
CA ARG A 17 12.57 -10.00 -48.04
C ARG A 17 12.09 -10.75 -49.27
N LYS A 18 11.18 -11.72 -49.10
CA LYS A 18 10.19 -12.18 -50.10
C LYS A 18 9.05 -12.97 -49.41
N PRO A 19 7.89 -13.18 -50.05
CA PRO A 19 6.67 -12.46 -49.66
C PRO A 19 5.50 -13.35 -49.20
N ARG A 20 4.50 -12.70 -48.60
CA ARG A 20 3.14 -13.19 -48.32
C ARG A 20 2.50 -13.88 -49.52
N SER A 21 2.04 -15.11 -49.35
CA SER A 21 0.98 -15.72 -50.16
C SER A 21 -0.32 -15.76 -49.35
N LYS A 22 -1.39 -15.27 -49.99
CA LYS A 22 -2.78 -15.43 -49.55
C LYS A 22 -3.30 -16.74 -50.13
N THR A 23 -3.93 -17.59 -49.30
CA THR A 23 -4.86 -18.60 -49.79
C THR A 23 -6.11 -18.57 -48.94
N ALA A 24 -7.21 -18.18 -49.58
CA ALA A 24 -8.55 -18.41 -49.11
C ALA A 24 -8.91 -19.88 -49.36
N SER A 25 -9.60 -20.52 -48.42
CA SER A 25 -10.46 -21.65 -48.77
C SER A 25 -11.69 -21.68 -47.88
N LYS A 26 -12.81 -21.56 -48.58
CA LYS A 26 -14.19 -21.62 -48.14
C LYS A 26 -14.62 -23.06 -48.39
N LYS A 27 -15.14 -23.77 -47.39
CA LYS A 27 -15.93 -24.99 -47.63
C LYS A 27 -17.11 -25.04 -46.65
N LYS A 28 -18.27 -25.29 -47.23
CA LYS A 28 -19.63 -25.25 -46.67
C LYS A 28 -20.29 -26.56 -47.11
N SER A 29 -20.87 -27.32 -46.17
CA SER A 29 -21.94 -28.34 -46.36
C SER A 29 -22.18 -29.00 -44.99
N GLN A 30 -23.31 -28.84 -44.26
CA GLN A 30 -24.71 -29.28 -44.47
C GLN A 30 -24.97 -30.80 -44.39
N GLY A 31 -25.94 -31.18 -43.54
CA GLY A 31 -26.68 -32.46 -43.45
C GLY A 31 -26.45 -33.23 -42.13
N ALA A 32 -27.31 -33.14 -41.09
CA ALA A 32 -28.60 -33.87 -40.86
C ALA A 32 -28.36 -35.38 -40.62
N ASP A 33 -28.96 -36.13 -39.69
CA ASP A 33 -30.03 -35.95 -38.70
C ASP A 33 -30.05 -37.22 -37.79
N GLN A 34 -30.95 -37.26 -36.79
CA GLN A 34 -31.39 -38.40 -35.95
C GLN A 34 -30.67 -38.55 -34.60
N LEU A 35 -31.27 -38.24 -33.43
CA LEU A 35 -32.52 -38.64 -32.75
C LEU A 35 -32.14 -39.47 -31.51
N GLY A 36 -32.60 -39.07 -30.33
CA GLY A 36 -32.37 -39.78 -29.07
C GLY A 36 -32.70 -38.92 -27.86
N GLU A 37 -34.00 -38.80 -27.59
CA GLU A 37 -34.64 -38.06 -26.50
C GLU A 37 -34.35 -38.62 -25.09
N ASN A 38 -34.20 -37.73 -24.11
CA ASN A 38 -34.92 -37.66 -22.81
C ASN A 38 -34.07 -36.90 -21.78
N ALA A 39 -34.43 -35.66 -21.40
CA ALA A 39 -35.49 -35.26 -20.46
C ALA A 39 -34.98 -35.11 -19.02
N ASN A 40 -34.71 -33.88 -18.59
CA ASN A 40 -35.35 -33.26 -17.41
C ASN A 40 -34.82 -31.84 -17.18
N ALA A 41 -35.53 -30.86 -17.75
CA ALA A 41 -35.46 -29.47 -17.35
C ALA A 41 -36.73 -29.13 -16.56
N ARG A 42 -36.57 -28.76 -15.28
CA ARG A 42 -37.55 -28.00 -14.49
C ARG A 42 -36.80 -26.79 -13.93
N ARG A 43 -36.98 -25.61 -14.53
CA ARG A 43 -38.03 -24.61 -14.22
C ARG A 43 -37.60 -23.68 -13.10
N TRP A 44 -36.87 -22.61 -13.44
CA TRP A 44 -36.91 -21.35 -12.72
C TRP A 44 -37.58 -20.32 -13.63
N SER A 45 -38.79 -19.94 -13.23
CA SER A 45 -39.67 -19.03 -13.95
C SER A 45 -39.10 -17.61 -13.89
N ALA A 46 -38.82 -17.02 -15.05
CA ALA A 46 -38.68 -15.58 -15.21
C ALA A 46 -40.09 -14.97 -15.30
N ALA A 47 -40.36 -13.99 -14.44
CA ALA A 47 -41.48 -13.06 -14.62
C ALA A 47 -40.92 -11.62 -14.67
N PRO A 48 -41.57 -10.71 -15.41
CA PRO A 48 -40.94 -9.53 -15.99
C PRO A 48 -41.10 -8.31 -15.07
N SER A 49 -40.03 -7.56 -14.85
CA SER A 49 -40.12 -6.21 -14.28
C SER A 49 -39.95 -5.17 -15.38
N SER A 50 -41.09 -4.71 -15.88
CA SER A 50 -41.23 -3.45 -16.61
C SER A 50 -40.68 -2.29 -15.77
N SER A 51 -39.55 -1.69 -16.17
CA SER A 51 -39.12 -0.39 -15.66
C SER A 51 -39.58 0.68 -16.65
N GLN A 52 -40.78 1.20 -16.41
CA GLN A 52 -41.25 2.43 -17.04
C GLN A 52 -40.34 3.58 -16.60
N THR A 53 -39.94 4.39 -17.57
CA THR A 53 -39.34 5.71 -17.39
C THR A 53 -40.32 6.63 -16.67
N ALA A 54 -40.19 6.77 -15.36
CA ALA A 54 -40.84 7.83 -14.60
C ALA A 54 -39.91 9.05 -14.54
N GLN A 55 -40.22 10.07 -15.34
CA GLN A 55 -39.67 11.41 -15.17
C GLN A 55 -40.18 11.98 -13.84
N SER A 56 -39.32 11.96 -12.82
CA SER A 56 -39.55 12.68 -11.57
C SER A 56 -39.06 14.11 -11.73
N SER A 57 -39.96 15.02 -12.06
CA SER A 57 -39.75 16.46 -11.94
C SER A 57 -39.65 16.85 -10.47
N SER A 58 -38.43 17.01 -9.95
CA SER A 58 -38.20 17.60 -8.63
C SER A 58 -38.57 19.09 -8.64
N PRO A 59 -39.23 19.62 -7.60
CA PRO A 59 -39.60 21.03 -7.54
C PRO A 59 -38.35 21.90 -7.39
N LEU A 60 -38.29 22.99 -8.16
CA LEU A 60 -37.31 24.06 -8.04
C LEU A 60 -37.44 24.72 -6.65
N VAL A 61 -36.57 24.33 -5.72
CA VAL A 61 -36.36 25.08 -4.48
C VAL A 61 -35.48 26.29 -4.82
N PRO A 62 -35.85 27.53 -4.41
CA PRO A 62 -35.02 28.70 -4.68
C PRO A 62 -33.66 28.55 -4.00
N LEU A 63 -32.57 28.70 -4.77
CA LEU A 63 -31.22 28.85 -4.23
C LEU A 63 -31.19 30.08 -3.31
N ARG A 64 -31.23 29.85 -2.00
CA ARG A 64 -30.64 30.80 -1.06
C ARG A 64 -29.12 30.66 -1.17
N PRO A 65 -28.35 31.76 -1.23
CA PRO A 65 -26.90 31.66 -1.12
C PRO A 65 -26.60 31.03 0.24
N ALA A 66 -26.00 29.84 0.25
CA ALA A 66 -25.48 29.27 1.47
C ALA A 66 -24.49 30.28 2.04
N ARG A 67 -24.77 30.82 3.24
CA ARG A 67 -23.70 31.43 4.02
C ARG A 67 -22.64 30.35 4.17
N ASP A 68 -21.40 30.65 3.80
CA ASP A 68 -20.25 29.83 4.18
C ASP A 68 -20.14 29.90 5.71
N GLU A 69 -20.94 29.10 6.41
CA GLU A 69 -20.84 28.93 7.85
C GLU A 69 -19.53 28.22 8.14
N LEU A 70 -18.56 28.99 8.61
CA LEU A 70 -17.31 28.47 9.12
C LEU A 70 -17.59 27.67 10.39
N LEU A 71 -17.36 26.36 10.33
CA LEU A 71 -17.49 25.47 11.48
C LEU A 71 -16.16 25.42 12.23
N GLN A 72 -16.20 25.64 13.53
CA GLN A 72 -15.03 25.54 14.39
C GLN A 72 -14.75 24.06 14.71
N ALA A 73 -13.62 23.53 14.23
CA ALA A 73 -13.18 22.18 14.56
C ALA A 73 -12.49 22.12 15.94
N ALA A 74 -12.46 20.92 16.53
CA ALA A 74 -11.87 20.65 17.85
C ALA A 74 -10.37 21.00 17.94
N ASN A 75 -9.66 20.95 16.82
CA ASN A 75 -8.24 21.32 16.70
C ASN A 75 -8.03 22.83 16.43
N SER A 76 -9.03 23.66 16.72
CA SER A 76 -9.02 25.11 16.50
C SER A 76 -9.00 25.56 15.03
N LEU A 77 -9.13 24.67 14.04
CA LEU A 77 -9.30 25.07 12.64
C LEU A 77 -10.73 25.52 12.35
N ALA A 78 -10.90 26.67 11.68
CA ALA A 78 -12.17 27.00 11.03
C ALA A 78 -12.27 26.24 9.68
N LEU A 79 -13.35 25.48 9.51
CA LEU A 79 -13.63 24.66 8.34
C LEU A 79 -14.73 25.27 7.49
N THR A 80 -14.52 25.30 6.17
CA THR A 80 -15.48 25.72 5.15
C THR A 80 -16.39 24.57 4.71
N GLY A 81 -17.42 24.84 3.90
CA GLY A 81 -18.22 23.79 3.27
C GLY A 81 -17.41 22.88 2.35
N SER A 82 -16.35 23.41 1.72
CA SER A 82 -15.43 22.62 0.89
C SER A 82 -14.59 21.65 1.74
N ASP A 83 -14.15 22.10 2.92
CA ASP A 83 -13.40 21.27 3.86
C ASP A 83 -14.23 20.08 4.32
N ARG A 84 -15.51 20.31 4.60
CA ARG A 84 -16.43 19.23 4.98
C ARG A 84 -16.56 18.17 3.88
N SER A 85 -16.70 18.60 2.63
CA SER A 85 -16.74 17.68 1.49
C SER A 85 -15.45 16.87 1.35
N CYS A 86 -14.30 17.47 1.69
CA CYS A 86 -13.00 16.78 1.69
C CYS A 86 -12.93 15.71 2.79
N LEU A 87 -13.47 16.01 3.98
CA LEU A 87 -13.55 15.04 5.08
C LEU A 87 -14.55 13.91 4.80
N ASP A 88 -15.70 14.21 4.19
CA ASP A 88 -16.68 13.20 3.78
C ASP A 88 -16.09 12.25 2.72
N TYR A 89 -15.22 12.75 1.83
CA TYR A 89 -14.50 11.96 0.84
C TYR A 89 -13.37 11.10 1.44
N LEU A 90 -12.90 11.38 2.66
CA LEU A 90 -11.68 10.76 3.23
C LEU A 90 -11.72 9.24 3.24
N GLN A 91 -12.86 8.64 3.60
CA GLN A 91 -13.04 7.19 3.64
C GLN A 91 -12.85 6.51 2.27
N ASP A 92 -13.07 7.26 1.19
CA ASP A 92 -12.97 6.82 -0.19
C ASP A 92 -11.65 7.21 -0.87
N SER A 93 -10.76 7.88 -0.14
CA SER A 93 -9.50 8.40 -0.68
C SER A 93 -8.49 7.28 -0.99
N ALA A 94 -7.57 7.57 -1.92
CA ALA A 94 -6.48 6.68 -2.25
C ALA A 94 -5.62 6.30 -1.03
N LEU A 95 -5.51 7.20 -0.03
CA LEU A 95 -4.76 6.95 1.21
C LEU A 95 -5.30 5.76 2.00
N VAL A 96 -6.63 5.60 2.09
CA VAL A 96 -7.25 4.45 2.78
C VAL A 96 -6.88 3.15 2.07
N VAL A 97 -6.92 3.17 0.73
CA VAL A 97 -6.55 2.01 -0.09
C VAL A 97 -5.08 1.65 0.07
N ILE A 98 -4.18 2.63 0.00
CA ILE A 98 -2.73 2.44 0.08
C ILE A 98 -2.31 1.85 1.45
N LEU A 99 -2.90 2.35 2.53
CA LEU A 99 -2.62 1.92 3.91
C LEU A 99 -3.34 0.61 4.31
N GLY A 100 -4.15 0.05 3.41
CA GLY A 100 -4.49 -1.37 3.35
C GLY A 100 -5.65 -1.84 4.23
N LYS A 101 -5.84 -1.34 5.45
CA LYS A 101 -7.03 -1.69 6.27
C LYS A 101 -8.20 -0.79 5.90
N HIS A 102 -9.38 -1.40 5.77
CA HIS A 102 -10.60 -0.70 5.38
C HIS A 102 -11.11 0.19 6.51
N TRP A 103 -11.91 1.20 6.15
CA TRP A 103 -12.65 2.02 7.11
C TRP A 103 -13.68 1.16 7.88
N PRO A 104 -14.00 1.46 9.15
CA PRO A 104 -13.52 2.55 10.00
C PRO A 104 -12.25 2.22 10.80
N TRP A 105 -11.69 1.02 10.64
CA TRP A 105 -10.58 0.54 11.48
C TRP A 105 -9.19 0.79 10.88
N SER A 106 -9.14 1.55 9.79
CA SER A 106 -7.91 1.86 9.07
C SER A 106 -6.96 2.76 9.88
N THR A 107 -5.67 2.72 9.54
CA THR A 107 -4.67 3.62 10.12
C THR A 107 -5.00 5.08 9.84
N LEU A 108 -5.54 5.39 8.65
CA LEU A 108 -5.95 6.74 8.30
C LEU A 108 -7.19 7.20 9.10
N SER A 109 -8.14 6.30 9.33
CA SER A 109 -9.30 6.57 10.20
C SER A 109 -8.86 6.90 11.63
N TYR A 110 -7.89 6.16 12.17
CA TYR A 110 -7.30 6.47 13.46
C TYR A 110 -6.62 7.85 13.45
N ALA A 111 -5.76 8.11 12.46
CA ALA A 111 -5.06 9.38 12.32
C ALA A 111 -6.05 10.56 12.25
N TYR A 112 -7.17 10.38 11.57
CA TYR A 112 -8.25 11.37 11.52
C TYR A 112 -8.96 11.54 12.87
N HIS A 113 -9.57 10.47 13.41
CA HIS A 113 -10.44 10.55 14.57
C HIS A 113 -9.71 10.79 15.90
N ARG A 114 -8.44 10.41 16.01
CA ARG A 114 -7.70 10.45 17.29
C ARG A 114 -6.62 11.53 17.31
N VAL A 115 -5.93 11.74 16.20
CA VAL A 115 -4.77 12.64 16.15
C VAL A 115 -5.18 13.97 15.53
N ALA A 116 -5.77 13.97 14.32
CA ALA A 116 -6.09 15.19 13.58
C ALA A 116 -7.11 16.08 14.28
N VAL A 117 -8.04 15.50 15.06
CA VAL A 117 -8.99 16.26 15.89
C VAL A 117 -8.33 17.11 16.98
N ARG A 118 -7.06 16.83 17.33
CA ARG A 118 -6.26 17.62 18.29
C ARG A 118 -5.17 18.42 17.58
N GLU A 119 -4.73 17.94 16.43
CA GLU A 119 -3.52 18.40 15.76
C GLU A 119 -3.84 19.11 14.44
N PRO A 120 -3.84 20.47 14.43
CA PRO A 120 -4.25 21.25 13.27
C PRO A 120 -3.37 21.02 12.04
N MET A 121 -2.08 20.73 12.23
CA MET A 121 -1.15 20.42 11.13
C MET A 121 -1.55 19.14 10.40
N LEU A 122 -1.98 18.11 11.14
CA LEU A 122 -2.35 16.83 10.57
C LEU A 122 -3.69 16.92 9.85
N MET A 123 -4.67 17.58 10.45
CA MET A 123 -5.96 17.84 9.78
C MET A 123 -5.76 18.63 8.49
N SER A 124 -4.86 19.63 8.50
CA SER A 124 -4.53 20.39 7.29
C SER A 124 -3.91 19.49 6.21
N MET A 125 -3.07 18.51 6.55
CA MET A 125 -2.57 17.55 5.55
C MET A 125 -3.63 16.59 5.01
N ILE A 126 -4.56 16.15 5.84
CA ILE A 126 -5.70 15.33 5.41
C ILE A 126 -6.54 16.11 4.39
N LEU A 127 -6.86 17.37 4.70
CA LEU A 127 -7.59 18.28 3.80
C LEU A 127 -6.81 18.55 2.51
N ALA A 128 -5.50 18.80 2.59
CA ALA A 128 -4.67 19.02 1.42
C ALA A 128 -4.72 17.83 0.44
N SER A 129 -4.56 16.62 0.99
CA SER A 129 -4.57 15.38 0.21
C SER A 129 -5.92 15.11 -0.45
N THR A 130 -7.01 15.24 0.31
CA THR A 130 -8.36 14.97 -0.18
C THR A 130 -8.85 16.04 -1.16
N ALA A 131 -8.60 17.33 -0.89
CA ALA A 131 -8.92 18.42 -1.81
C ALA A 131 -8.20 18.25 -3.16
N SER A 132 -6.91 17.91 -3.13
CA SER A 132 -6.10 17.71 -4.34
C SER A 132 -6.55 16.47 -5.12
N GLU A 133 -6.95 15.41 -4.44
CA GLU A 133 -7.48 14.20 -5.07
C GLU A 133 -8.84 14.43 -5.71
N ILE A 134 -9.77 15.11 -5.02
CA ILE A 134 -11.08 15.50 -5.56
C ILE A 134 -10.90 16.36 -6.81
N HIS A 135 -10.01 17.35 -6.73
CA HIS A 135 -9.65 18.20 -7.87
C HIS A 135 -9.15 17.35 -9.05
N ARG A 136 -8.18 16.46 -8.80
CA ARG A 136 -7.58 15.62 -9.84
C ARG A 136 -8.56 14.65 -10.48
N SER A 137 -9.46 14.07 -9.69
CA SER A 137 -10.51 13.19 -10.19
C SER A 137 -11.43 13.93 -11.16
N ARG A 138 -11.87 15.13 -10.79
CA ARG A 138 -12.70 16.00 -11.66
C ARG A 138 -11.97 16.43 -12.94
N TYR A 139 -10.68 16.78 -12.82
CA TYR A 139 -9.86 17.11 -13.99
C TYR A 139 -9.78 15.94 -14.95
N HIS A 140 -9.49 14.75 -14.42
CA HIS A 140 -9.31 13.54 -15.20
C HIS A 140 -10.60 13.19 -15.95
N ASP A 141 -11.74 13.19 -15.27
CA ASP A 141 -13.04 12.90 -15.90
C ASP A 141 -13.41 13.94 -16.97
N SER A 142 -13.10 15.22 -16.74
CA SER A 142 -13.32 16.31 -17.71
C SER A 142 -12.42 16.21 -18.94
N SER A 143 -11.17 15.74 -18.77
CA SER A 143 -10.23 15.52 -19.88
C SER A 143 -10.56 14.26 -20.70
N SER A 144 -11.34 13.35 -20.13
CA SER A 144 -11.74 12.07 -20.76
C SER A 144 -13.05 12.19 -21.56
N GLY A 145 -13.88 13.19 -21.26
CA GLY A 145 -15.19 13.43 -21.89
C GLY A 145 -15.20 14.59 -22.89
N SER A 146 -16.00 14.46 -23.96
CA SER A 146 -16.14 15.50 -24.99
C SER A 146 -16.99 16.68 -24.48
N SER A 147 -16.41 17.89 -24.62
CA SER A 147 -17.00 19.23 -24.45
C SER A 147 -16.94 19.85 -23.04
N PRO A 148 -16.11 20.89 -22.82
CA PRO A 148 -16.08 21.63 -21.56
C PRO A 148 -17.31 22.55 -21.47
N ALA A 149 -18.21 22.27 -20.53
CA ALA A 149 -19.25 23.23 -20.17
C ALA A 149 -18.60 24.52 -19.65
N ARG A 150 -18.89 25.65 -20.30
CA ARG A 150 -18.28 26.99 -20.15
C ARG A 150 -18.30 27.62 -18.74
N GLY A 151 -18.79 26.93 -17.71
CA GLY A 151 -18.75 27.34 -16.30
C GLY A 151 -17.89 26.47 -15.37
N CYS A 152 -17.29 25.37 -15.87
CA CYS A 152 -16.54 24.41 -15.05
C CYS A 152 -15.11 24.88 -14.70
N VAL A 153 -14.49 25.67 -15.58
CA VAL A 153 -13.07 26.09 -15.47
C VAL A 153 -12.80 26.89 -14.18
N VAL A 154 -13.69 27.81 -13.81
CA VAL A 154 -13.52 28.66 -12.61
C VAL A 154 -13.56 27.86 -11.31
N ARG A 155 -14.38 26.80 -11.25
CA ARG A 155 -14.46 25.91 -10.06
C ARG A 155 -13.26 24.97 -9.95
N HIS A 156 -12.62 24.68 -11.08
CA HIS A 156 -11.48 23.78 -11.14
C HIS A 156 -10.25 24.40 -10.46
N ASP A 157 -9.92 25.65 -10.83
CA ASP A 157 -8.74 26.36 -10.32
C ASP A 157 -8.80 26.61 -8.80
N LEU A 158 -10.01 26.86 -8.26
CA LEU A 158 -10.20 27.07 -6.82
C LEU A 158 -9.83 25.83 -5.99
N SER A 159 -10.17 24.62 -6.43
CA SER A 159 -9.92 23.39 -5.68
C SER A 159 -8.43 23.00 -5.65
N GLU A 160 -7.64 23.34 -6.67
CA GLU A 160 -6.17 23.17 -6.66
C GLU A 160 -5.50 24.17 -5.71
N VAL A 161 -6.03 25.40 -5.69
CA VAL A 161 -5.60 26.44 -4.77
C VAL A 161 -5.91 26.05 -3.33
N ASP A 162 -7.07 25.44 -3.07
CA ASP A 162 -7.45 24.93 -1.75
C ASP A 162 -6.49 23.85 -1.26
N GLY A 163 -6.19 22.83 -2.09
CA GLY A 163 -5.22 21.78 -1.75
C GLY A 163 -3.85 22.34 -1.36
N ARG A 164 -3.30 23.27 -2.16
CA ARG A 164 -2.03 23.94 -1.86
C ARG A 164 -2.09 24.83 -0.62
N ARG A 165 -3.22 25.50 -0.39
CA ARG A 165 -3.44 26.33 0.81
C ARG A 165 -3.42 25.49 2.08
N HIS A 166 -4.10 24.35 2.08
CA HIS A 166 -4.08 23.41 3.20
C HIS A 166 -2.68 22.82 3.43
N TYR A 167 -1.97 22.48 2.35
CA TYR A 167 -0.58 22.02 2.44
C TYR A 167 0.32 23.09 3.10
N GLY A 168 0.21 24.35 2.67
CA GLY A 168 0.96 25.46 3.27
C GLY A 168 0.63 25.67 4.76
N ARG A 169 -0.65 25.52 5.14
CA ARG A 169 -1.07 25.56 6.55
C ARG A 169 -0.47 24.42 7.36
N ALA A 170 -0.44 23.22 6.80
CA ALA A 170 0.18 22.05 7.44
C ALA A 170 1.68 22.26 7.64
N LEU A 171 2.39 22.79 6.63
CA LEU A 171 3.81 23.10 6.71
C LEU A 171 4.11 24.16 7.78
N SER A 172 3.28 25.22 7.87
CA SER A 172 3.40 26.22 8.94
C SER A 172 3.19 25.61 10.32
N GLY A 173 2.18 24.74 10.47
CA GLY A 173 1.91 24.05 11.74
C GLY A 173 3.03 23.08 12.13
N LEU A 174 3.59 22.36 11.17
CA LEU A 174 4.75 21.49 11.36
C LEU A 174 5.98 22.29 11.81
N ARG A 175 6.27 23.42 11.15
CA ARG A 175 7.37 24.31 11.55
C ARG A 175 7.21 24.78 12.99
N GLU A 176 6.01 25.13 13.41
CA GLU A 176 5.74 25.51 14.80
C GLU A 176 5.93 24.33 15.77
N ALA A 177 5.44 23.15 15.39
CA ALA A 177 5.60 21.91 16.16
C ALA A 177 7.06 21.55 16.42
N LEU A 178 7.95 21.86 15.48
CA LEU A 178 9.36 21.51 15.55
C LEU A 178 10.17 22.44 16.48
N LYS A 179 9.69 23.67 16.77
CA LYS A 179 10.38 24.64 17.63
C LYS A 179 10.53 24.19 19.09
N GLN A 180 9.66 23.30 19.57
CA GLN A 180 9.72 22.80 20.94
C GLN A 180 10.81 21.72 21.05
N ASP A 181 11.80 21.91 21.92
CA ASP A 181 12.90 20.94 22.06
C ASP A 181 12.41 19.60 22.64
N VAL A 182 11.61 19.64 23.71
CA VAL A 182 11.00 18.45 24.32
C VAL A 182 9.61 18.24 23.75
N LYS A 183 9.40 17.08 23.12
CA LYS A 183 8.13 16.72 22.48
C LYS A 183 7.52 15.52 23.21
N SER A 184 6.23 15.61 23.53
CA SER A 184 5.50 14.46 24.08
C SER A 184 5.37 13.35 23.02
N PRO A 185 5.18 12.08 23.42
CA PRO A 185 4.96 10.99 22.46
C PRO A 185 3.78 11.22 21.51
N ALA A 186 2.68 11.80 22.00
CA ALA A 186 1.54 12.18 21.16
C ALA A 186 1.92 13.25 20.12
N ARG A 187 2.76 14.23 20.50
CA ARG A 187 3.26 15.25 19.58
C ARG A 187 4.19 14.63 18.54
N ILE A 188 5.06 13.70 18.94
CA ILE A 188 5.95 12.96 18.01
C ILE A 188 5.13 12.15 17.02
N GLU A 189 4.09 11.46 17.48
CA GLU A 189 3.15 10.75 16.58
C GLU A 189 2.55 11.70 15.55
N ALA A 190 2.00 12.83 15.98
CA ALA A 190 1.39 13.79 15.08
C ALA A 190 2.37 14.33 14.03
N ILE A 191 3.60 14.67 14.44
CA ILE A 191 4.67 15.13 13.54
C ILE A 191 5.02 14.02 12.55
N PHE A 192 5.20 12.79 13.02
CA PHE A 192 5.60 11.65 12.18
C PHE A 192 4.55 11.35 11.11
N ILE A 193 3.27 11.28 11.48
CA ILE A 193 2.17 11.08 10.52
C ILE A 193 2.10 12.24 9.52
N THR A 194 2.26 13.49 9.99
CA THR A 194 2.23 14.67 9.13
C THR A 194 3.34 14.63 8.08
N LEU A 195 4.58 14.30 8.48
CA LEU A 195 5.72 14.14 7.56
C LEU A 195 5.47 13.01 6.55
N TRP A 196 4.93 11.87 7.00
CA TRP A 196 4.59 10.78 6.10
C TRP A 196 3.55 11.19 5.05
N LEU A 197 2.50 11.91 5.46
CA LEU A 197 1.50 12.43 4.54
C LEU A 197 2.05 13.51 3.61
N MET A 198 3.04 14.29 4.03
CA MET A 198 3.73 15.22 3.13
C MET A 198 4.57 14.49 2.08
N VAL A 199 5.25 13.39 2.45
CA VAL A 199 5.96 12.52 1.50
C VAL A 199 4.99 11.94 0.47
N ASP A 200 3.87 11.38 0.92
CA ASP A 200 2.82 10.86 0.02
C ASP A 200 2.23 11.97 -0.87
N TYR A 201 1.94 13.14 -0.29
CA TYR A 201 1.41 14.28 -1.03
C TYR A 201 2.37 14.73 -2.14
N GLU A 202 3.66 14.88 -1.84
CA GLU A 202 4.66 15.24 -2.85
C GLU A 202 4.81 14.15 -3.91
N ASN A 203 4.71 12.88 -3.51
CA ASN A 203 4.71 11.78 -4.46
C ASN A 203 3.54 11.83 -5.43
N ARG A 204 2.32 12.19 -4.99
CA ARG A 204 1.12 12.20 -5.84
C ARG A 204 0.90 13.53 -6.57
N PHE A 205 1.11 14.65 -5.89
CA PHE A 205 0.74 16.00 -6.33
C PHE A 205 1.92 16.96 -6.47
N GLY A 206 3.09 16.58 -5.94
CA GLY A 206 4.27 17.44 -5.89
C GLY A 206 4.94 17.70 -7.23
N ASN A 207 6.03 18.47 -7.16
CA ASN A 207 6.82 18.88 -8.32
C ASN A 207 8.04 18.00 -8.60
N GLY A 208 8.34 17.00 -7.76
CA GLY A 208 9.38 16.01 -8.05
C GLY A 208 10.10 15.48 -6.82
N ALA A 209 11.17 14.72 -7.07
CA ALA A 209 11.93 13.99 -6.05
C ALA A 209 12.62 14.89 -5.00
N SER A 210 12.94 16.14 -5.35
CA SER A 210 13.57 17.09 -4.42
C SER A 210 12.67 17.43 -3.22
N ALA A 211 11.38 17.66 -3.46
CA ALA A 211 10.42 17.97 -2.39
C ALA A 211 10.18 16.76 -1.47
N ILE A 212 10.09 15.55 -2.06
CA ILE A 212 10.02 14.29 -1.31
C ILE A 212 11.25 14.13 -0.40
N SER A 213 12.45 14.42 -0.94
CA SER A 213 13.71 14.28 -0.20
C SER A 213 13.79 15.18 1.03
N ILE A 214 13.26 16.40 0.98
CA ILE A 214 13.24 17.33 2.12
C ILE A 214 12.42 16.74 3.28
N HIS A 215 11.19 16.29 3.01
CA HIS A 215 10.32 15.71 4.05
C HIS A 215 10.85 14.39 4.56
N PHE A 216 11.45 13.59 3.68
CA PHE A 216 12.08 12.34 4.05
C PHE A 216 13.28 12.55 4.98
N HIS A 217 14.11 13.57 4.72
CA HIS A 217 15.21 13.93 5.62
C HIS A 217 14.67 14.31 7.00
N GLY A 218 13.61 15.12 7.07
CA GLY A 218 12.92 15.43 8.33
C GLY A 218 12.40 14.19 9.06
N LEU A 219 11.82 13.23 8.31
CA LEU A 219 11.35 11.96 8.85
C LEU A 219 12.50 11.13 9.42
N GLN A 220 13.62 11.04 8.71
CA GLN A 220 14.81 10.31 9.14
C GLN A 220 15.44 10.93 10.40
N THR A 221 15.57 12.26 10.47
CA THR A 221 16.05 12.94 11.67
C THR A 221 15.13 12.68 12.88
N LEU A 222 13.81 12.79 12.68
CA LEU A 222 12.83 12.48 13.73
C LEU A 222 12.90 11.01 14.16
N LEU A 223 13.13 10.11 13.21
CA LEU A 223 13.23 8.69 13.45
C LEU A 223 14.40 8.36 14.37
N HIS A 224 15.61 8.82 14.04
CA HIS A 224 16.82 8.51 14.81
C HIS A 224 16.83 9.20 16.17
N ASN A 225 16.39 10.46 16.25
CA ASN A 225 16.51 11.25 17.47
C ASN A 225 15.38 10.99 18.48
N HIS A 226 14.21 10.53 18.02
CA HIS A 226 13.03 10.46 18.87
C HIS A 226 12.28 9.13 18.77
N VAL A 227 11.96 8.66 17.56
CA VAL A 227 11.07 7.49 17.41
C VAL A 227 11.75 6.19 17.81
N VAL A 228 12.93 5.89 17.28
CA VAL A 228 13.65 4.64 17.59
C VAL A 228 13.96 4.51 19.09
N PRO A 229 14.54 5.54 19.76
CA PRO A 229 14.77 5.47 21.21
C PRO A 229 13.51 5.17 22.03
N LEU A 230 12.37 5.80 21.68
CA LEU A 230 11.08 5.59 22.35
C LEU A 230 10.42 4.24 22.01
N LEU A 231 10.87 3.56 20.95
CA LEU A 231 10.43 2.20 20.63
C LEU A 231 11.32 1.13 21.27
N GLU A 232 12.55 1.45 21.69
CA GLU A 232 13.53 0.50 22.25
C GLU A 232 13.43 0.30 23.77
N GLN A 233 12.79 1.20 24.51
CA GLN A 233 12.89 1.35 25.98
C GLN A 233 12.32 0.17 26.85
N GLN A 234 12.13 -1.02 26.30
CA GLN A 234 11.36 -2.10 26.92
C GLN A 234 12.11 -3.08 27.85
N ARG A 235 13.43 -2.97 28.10
CA ARG A 235 14.17 -4.07 28.77
C ARG A 235 14.83 -3.79 30.13
N HIS A 236 14.67 -2.62 30.73
CA HIS A 236 15.32 -2.30 32.03
C HIS A 236 14.48 -2.52 33.29
N HIS A 237 13.31 -3.18 33.20
CA HIS A 237 12.56 -3.63 34.37
C HIS A 237 12.51 -5.15 34.42
N HIS A 238 13.65 -5.78 34.71
CA HIS A 238 13.66 -7.08 35.37
C HIS A 238 13.78 -6.82 36.87
N HIS A 239 12.76 -7.25 37.61
CA HIS A 239 12.81 -7.34 39.07
C HIS A 239 14.01 -8.22 39.48
N PRO A 240 14.88 -7.78 40.40
CA PRO A 240 15.86 -8.66 40.99
C PRO A 240 15.18 -9.52 42.06
N GLY A 241 15.25 -10.84 41.90
CA GLY A 241 15.07 -11.79 42.99
C GLY A 241 13.94 -12.79 42.81
N LEU A 242 14.27 -13.96 42.26
CA LEU A 242 13.94 -15.27 42.84
C LEU A 242 14.77 -16.35 42.08
N PRO A 243 15.51 -17.21 42.79
CA PRO A 243 16.47 -18.12 42.16
C PRO A 243 15.80 -19.35 41.54
N ASP A 244 16.46 -19.86 40.51
CA ASP A 244 16.19 -21.10 39.78
C ASP A 244 15.86 -22.30 40.69
N GLY A 245 14.77 -22.98 40.34
CA GLY A 245 14.50 -24.36 40.72
C GLY A 245 14.06 -25.12 39.48
N GLY A 246 14.98 -25.91 38.91
CA GLY A 246 14.77 -26.63 37.67
C GLY A 246 13.91 -27.90 37.77
N THR A 247 13.75 -28.47 36.56
CA THR A 247 13.46 -29.86 36.15
C THR A 247 12.00 -30.34 35.96
N SER A 248 11.67 -30.45 34.67
CA SER A 248 11.15 -31.64 33.95
C SER A 248 9.75 -32.23 34.18
N SER A 249 9.05 -32.35 33.04
CA SER A 249 8.37 -33.56 32.51
C SER A 249 6.83 -33.64 32.56
N ALA A 250 6.27 -33.69 31.35
CA ALA A 250 5.23 -34.59 30.82
C ALA A 250 3.91 -34.86 31.59
N LEU A 251 2.80 -34.57 30.88
CA LEU A 251 1.59 -35.40 30.68
C LEU A 251 0.99 -36.16 31.89
N HIS A 252 -0.23 -35.80 32.31
CA HIS A 252 -1.38 -36.72 32.29
C HIS A 252 -2.74 -36.05 32.63
N ASN A 253 -3.73 -36.43 31.80
CA ASN A 253 -5.18 -36.51 31.99
C ASN A 253 -5.78 -36.45 33.40
N ARG A 254 -6.98 -35.84 33.46
CA ARG A 254 -8.29 -36.50 33.74
C ARG A 254 -9.18 -35.73 34.75
N SER A 255 -10.32 -35.31 34.21
CA SER A 255 -11.68 -35.17 34.75
C SER A 255 -11.99 -35.55 36.21
N THR A 256 -12.71 -34.66 36.91
CA THR A 256 -13.81 -34.91 37.89
C THR A 256 -14.45 -33.55 38.24
N SER A 257 -15.65 -33.20 37.75
CA SER A 257 -16.99 -33.40 38.35
C SER A 257 -17.25 -32.70 39.70
N SER A 258 -18.16 -31.72 39.72
CA SER A 258 -19.31 -31.56 40.66
C SER A 258 -19.80 -30.08 40.65
N SER A 259 -21.00 -29.82 40.12
CA SER A 259 -22.27 -29.58 40.84
C SER A 259 -22.27 -28.26 41.64
N SER A 260 -23.11 -27.27 41.33
CA SER A 260 -24.55 -27.25 41.65
C SER A 260 -25.18 -25.94 41.07
N ARG A 261 -26.28 -26.03 40.31
CA ARG A 261 -27.69 -25.72 40.71
C ARG A 261 -27.84 -24.31 41.32
N THR A 262 -28.59 -23.39 40.74
CA THR A 262 -30.06 -23.45 40.62
C THR A 262 -30.60 -22.45 39.59
N THR A 263 -31.58 -22.90 38.84
CA THR A 263 -32.53 -22.14 38.01
C THR A 263 -33.81 -21.90 38.81
N ASP A 264 -34.45 -20.74 38.63
CA ASP A 264 -35.91 -20.52 38.61
C ASP A 264 -36.19 -19.03 38.30
N THR A 265 -36.62 -18.68 37.08
CA THR A 265 -38.00 -18.49 36.54
C THR A 265 -38.49 -17.03 36.53
N THR A 266 -38.56 -16.47 35.31
CA THR A 266 -39.55 -15.55 34.72
C THR A 266 -40.20 -14.45 35.54
N THR A 267 -40.24 -13.21 35.01
CA THR A 267 -41.49 -12.55 34.53
C THR A 267 -41.19 -11.29 33.71
N THR A 268 -41.87 -11.20 32.57
CA THR A 268 -41.98 -10.09 31.61
C THR A 268 -42.68 -8.86 32.18
N THR A 269 -42.17 -7.65 31.94
CA THR A 269 -42.97 -6.43 31.62
C THR A 269 -42.05 -5.23 31.32
N ALA A 270 -42.40 -4.48 30.28
CA ALA A 270 -41.93 -3.13 29.96
C ALA A 270 -43.20 -2.28 29.70
N PRO A 271 -43.12 -0.95 29.45
CA PRO A 271 -42.04 0.02 29.68
C PRO A 271 -42.53 1.23 30.50
N THR A 272 -41.62 2.06 31.03
CA THR A 272 -41.98 3.45 31.40
C THR A 272 -40.83 4.42 31.17
N THR A 273 -41.16 5.45 30.41
CA THR A 273 -40.42 6.65 30.02
C THR A 273 -39.85 7.38 31.23
N ILE A 274 -38.55 7.68 31.23
CA ILE A 274 -37.95 8.73 32.06
C ILE A 274 -37.01 9.57 31.19
N GLU A 275 -37.22 10.88 31.29
CA GLU A 275 -36.54 11.99 30.62
C GLU A 275 -35.01 11.92 30.74
N THR A 276 -34.32 12.17 29.62
CA THR A 276 -32.86 12.29 29.56
C THR A 276 -32.48 13.76 29.64
N LEU A 277 -31.99 14.18 30.81
CA LEU A 277 -31.19 15.40 30.97
C LEU A 277 -29.84 15.25 30.24
N PRO A 278 -29.21 16.35 29.78
CA PRO A 278 -27.98 16.27 29.01
C PRO A 278 -26.83 15.77 29.89
N ALA A 279 -26.20 14.68 29.46
CA ALA A 279 -25.02 14.12 30.10
C ALA A 279 -23.85 15.12 30.03
N GLU A 280 -23.40 15.57 31.20
CA GLU A 280 -22.06 16.15 31.36
C GLU A 280 -21.01 15.13 30.86
N PRO A 281 -19.93 15.60 30.20
CA PRO A 281 -18.87 14.71 29.78
C PRO A 281 -18.14 14.17 31.01
N LEU A 282 -18.25 12.86 31.22
CA LEU A 282 -17.49 12.13 32.22
C LEU A 282 -15.98 12.43 32.06
N PRO A 283 -15.25 12.75 33.14
CA PRO A 283 -13.80 12.89 33.10
C PRO A 283 -13.19 11.52 32.80
N GLN A 284 -12.46 11.38 31.70
CA GLN A 284 -11.65 10.18 31.48
C GLN A 284 -10.46 10.17 32.45
N PRO A 285 -10.01 8.97 32.87
CA PRO A 285 -8.88 8.84 33.77
C PRO A 285 -7.65 9.42 33.09
N GLU A 286 -7.03 10.41 33.73
CA GLU A 286 -5.67 10.82 33.39
C GLU A 286 -4.79 9.57 33.36
N VAL A 287 -4.30 9.21 32.17
CA VAL A 287 -3.23 8.22 32.03
C VAL A 287 -1.94 8.89 32.51
N SER A 288 -1.86 9.04 33.81
CA SER A 288 -0.68 9.41 34.55
C SER A 288 0.25 8.20 34.58
N SER A 289 1.05 8.02 33.54
CA SER A 289 2.41 7.50 33.73
C SER A 289 3.28 7.83 32.53
N ALA A 290 4.39 8.52 32.83
CA ALA A 290 5.55 8.66 31.97
C ALA A 290 6.19 7.28 31.74
N SER A 291 5.55 6.43 30.95
CA SER A 291 6.07 5.14 30.54
C SER A 291 6.78 5.31 29.19
N GLY A 292 8.06 4.97 29.15
CA GLY A 292 8.94 5.05 27.97
C GLY A 292 8.50 4.25 26.73
N ASN A 293 7.28 3.73 26.69
CA ASN A 293 6.74 2.86 25.64
C ASN A 293 5.52 3.44 24.92
N ALA A 294 5.20 4.71 25.13
CA ALA A 294 3.98 5.32 24.59
C ALA A 294 3.83 5.12 23.08
N LEU A 295 4.90 5.25 22.28
CA LEU A 295 4.83 5.08 20.81
C LEU A 295 4.55 3.65 20.34
N ARG A 296 4.78 2.61 21.16
CA ARG A 296 4.43 1.23 20.79
C ARG A 296 2.92 1.00 20.73
N TYR A 297 2.14 1.89 21.34
CA TYR A 297 0.68 1.87 21.39
C TYR A 297 0.04 2.89 20.45
N THR A 298 0.83 3.50 19.56
CA THR A 298 0.36 4.46 18.58
C THR A 298 0.40 3.89 17.16
N SER A 299 0.00 4.68 16.17
CA SER A 299 0.07 4.31 14.76
C SER A 299 1.47 4.42 14.15
N VAL A 300 2.44 4.99 14.88
CA VAL A 300 3.81 5.26 14.40
C VAL A 300 4.53 4.02 13.89
N PRO A 301 4.53 2.85 14.57
CA PRO A 301 5.22 1.68 14.04
C PRO A 301 4.69 1.25 12.66
N LEU A 302 3.37 1.33 12.49
CA LEU A 302 2.71 0.97 11.24
C LEU A 302 3.08 1.96 10.12
N PHE A 303 3.05 3.28 10.37
CA PHE A 303 3.53 4.28 9.41
C PHE A 303 5.02 4.11 9.08
N LEU A 304 5.86 3.78 10.06
CA LEU A 304 7.27 3.52 9.86
C LEU A 304 7.49 2.30 8.95
N LEU A 305 6.75 1.22 9.17
CA LEU A 305 6.77 0.05 8.30
C LEU A 305 6.31 0.41 6.86
N TRP A 306 5.31 1.26 6.72
CA TRP A 306 4.88 1.76 5.40
C TRP A 306 5.93 2.64 4.74
N THR A 307 6.65 3.49 5.49
CA THR A 307 7.79 4.26 4.99
C THR A 307 8.81 3.33 4.35
N LEU A 308 9.15 2.23 5.03
CA LEU A 308 10.04 1.21 4.48
C LEU A 308 9.49 0.71 3.13
N TYR A 309 8.26 0.19 3.10
CA TYR A 309 7.71 -0.38 1.86
C TYR A 309 7.59 0.62 0.70
N PHE A 310 7.35 1.90 1.00
CA PHE A 310 7.21 2.95 0.00
C PHE A 310 8.51 3.19 -0.79
N PHE A 311 9.67 3.07 -0.14
CA PHE A 311 10.97 3.38 -0.76
C PHE A 311 11.73 2.16 -1.31
N THR A 312 11.35 0.95 -0.91
CA THR A 312 11.93 -0.30 -1.44
C THR A 312 12.01 -0.34 -2.97
N PRO A 313 10.97 0.03 -3.73
CA PRO A 313 10.97 -0.17 -5.18
C PRO A 313 11.58 0.98 -5.99
N GLY A 314 11.84 2.13 -5.35
CA GLY A 314 12.38 3.33 -5.99
C GLY A 314 13.90 3.41 -6.01
N ALA A 315 14.59 2.72 -5.09
CA ALA A 315 16.02 2.91 -4.82
C ALA A 315 16.98 2.46 -5.94
N ALA A 316 16.50 1.83 -7.01
CA ALA A 316 17.29 1.46 -8.19
C ALA A 316 17.07 2.36 -9.42
N PHE A 317 15.97 3.11 -9.48
CA PHE A 317 15.56 3.86 -10.68
C PHE A 317 15.72 5.38 -10.56
N TYR A 318 16.16 5.86 -9.39
CA TYR A 318 16.69 7.21 -9.29
C TYR A 318 18.17 7.14 -9.70
N GLY A 319 18.55 7.77 -10.82
CA GLY A 319 19.91 7.69 -11.37
C GLY A 319 20.95 8.37 -10.48
N ALA A 320 22.24 8.05 -10.68
CA ALA A 320 23.41 8.37 -9.84
C ALA A 320 23.57 9.78 -9.19
N ASN A 321 22.75 10.76 -9.55
CA ASN A 321 22.69 12.09 -8.95
C ASN A 321 21.52 12.27 -7.95
N SER A 322 20.77 11.22 -7.64
CA SER A 322 19.70 11.23 -6.64
C SER A 322 20.23 11.07 -5.22
N PRO A 323 19.43 11.45 -4.20
CA PRO A 323 19.75 11.26 -2.78
C PRO A 323 19.77 9.77 -2.35
N ASP A 324 20.47 8.91 -3.10
CA ASP A 324 20.52 7.45 -3.00
C ASP A 324 21.14 6.93 -1.70
N HIS A 325 21.97 7.73 -1.04
CA HIS A 325 22.57 7.36 0.24
C HIS A 325 21.51 7.25 1.34
N LEU A 326 20.51 8.13 1.35
CA LEU A 326 19.58 8.26 2.48
C LEU A 326 18.54 7.11 2.55
N ASN A 327 18.05 6.62 1.41
CA ASN A 327 17.05 5.53 1.38
C ASN A 327 17.64 4.17 1.77
N ALA A 328 18.88 3.91 1.34
CA ALA A 328 19.57 2.66 1.65
C ALA A 328 19.95 2.58 3.13
N ASP A 329 20.37 3.71 3.73
CA ASP A 329 20.78 3.78 5.13
C ASP A 329 19.63 3.48 6.10
N LEU A 330 18.40 3.89 5.78
CA LEU A 330 17.22 3.61 6.59
C LEU A 330 16.91 2.11 6.68
N PHE A 331 16.90 1.40 5.55
CA PHE A 331 16.66 -0.05 5.55
C PHE A 331 17.84 -0.82 6.15
N ARG A 332 19.07 -0.43 5.82
CA ARG A 332 20.27 -1.01 6.44
C ARG A 332 20.23 -0.89 7.95
N PHE A 333 19.77 0.25 8.47
CA PHE A 333 19.62 0.44 9.91
C PHE A 333 18.77 -0.67 10.57
N PHE A 334 17.64 -1.04 9.96
CA PHE A 334 16.75 -2.09 10.49
C PHE A 334 17.18 -3.52 10.14
N LEU A 335 17.93 -3.71 9.06
CA LEU A 335 18.40 -5.02 8.59
C LEU A 335 19.73 -5.45 9.22
N ARG A 336 20.52 -4.52 9.78
CA ARG A 336 21.72 -4.89 10.54
C ARG A 336 21.34 -5.88 11.64
N ARG A 337 22.06 -7.01 11.69
CA ARG A 337 21.96 -7.91 12.84
C ARG A 337 22.31 -7.10 14.09
N PRO A 338 21.50 -7.19 15.17
CA PRO A 338 21.88 -6.59 16.43
C PRO A 338 23.18 -7.25 16.89
N GLU A 339 24.24 -6.46 17.02
CA GLU A 339 25.43 -6.85 17.78
C GLU A 339 24.98 -7.24 19.20
N PRO A 340 25.61 -8.23 19.86
CA PRO A 340 25.18 -8.70 21.19
C PRO A 340 25.10 -7.59 22.24
N GLU A 341 25.82 -6.48 22.04
CA GLU A 341 25.81 -5.30 22.91
C GLU A 341 24.86 -4.18 22.44
N ASN A 342 24.37 -4.22 21.19
CA ASN A 342 23.53 -3.18 20.60
C ASN A 342 22.08 -3.66 20.44
N LYS A 343 21.23 -3.36 21.43
CA LYS A 343 19.81 -3.71 21.48
C LYS A 343 18.94 -2.81 20.59
N SER A 344 19.32 -2.64 19.32
CA SER A 344 18.58 -1.80 18.39
C SER A 344 17.23 -2.42 18.00
N LEU A 345 16.26 -1.59 17.61
CA LEU A 345 14.98 -2.01 17.04
C LEU A 345 15.21 -2.76 15.73
N SER A 346 15.08 -4.09 15.74
CA SER A 346 15.24 -4.91 14.53
C SER A 346 14.02 -4.83 13.61
N LEU A 347 14.21 -5.13 12.31
CA LEU A 347 13.11 -5.20 11.35
C LEU A 347 12.02 -6.21 11.77
N THR A 348 12.42 -7.36 12.31
CA THR A 348 11.49 -8.38 12.83
C THR A 348 10.64 -7.84 13.97
N GLU A 349 11.26 -7.13 14.91
CA GLU A 349 10.53 -6.51 16.02
C GLU A 349 9.62 -5.39 15.51
N LEU A 350 10.08 -4.55 14.59
CA LEU A 350 9.27 -3.50 13.95
C LEU A 350 8.04 -4.10 13.25
N TYR A 351 8.22 -5.15 12.45
CA TYR A 351 7.10 -5.84 11.79
C TYR A 351 6.10 -6.38 12.82
N ARG A 352 6.60 -7.06 13.86
CA ARG A 352 5.77 -7.63 14.94
C ARG A 352 4.95 -6.55 15.65
N ILE A 353 5.57 -5.46 16.10
CA ILE A 353 4.83 -4.39 16.80
C ILE A 353 3.86 -3.66 15.86
N SER A 354 4.20 -3.51 14.57
CA SER A 354 3.34 -2.88 13.57
C SER A 354 2.08 -3.68 13.28
N ARG A 355 2.17 -5.02 13.27
CA ARG A 355 0.98 -5.89 13.14
C ARG A 355 0.07 -5.83 14.36
N GLN A 356 0.62 -5.52 15.53
CA GLN A 356 -0.12 -5.35 16.78
C GLN A 356 -0.66 -3.92 16.96
N SER A 357 -0.20 -2.94 16.17
CA SER A 357 -0.58 -1.54 16.34
C SER A 357 -2.10 -1.30 16.32
N PRO A 358 -2.89 -1.84 15.36
CA PRO A 358 -4.33 -1.54 15.31
C PRO A 358 -5.08 -1.84 16.61
N SER A 359 -4.89 -3.03 17.19
CA SER A 359 -5.54 -3.37 18.46
C SER A 359 -5.04 -2.52 19.63
N ARG A 360 -3.77 -2.08 19.60
CA ARG A 360 -3.20 -1.22 20.65
C ARG A 360 -3.73 0.20 20.60
N PHE A 361 -3.79 0.83 19.43
CA PHE A 361 -4.17 2.24 19.33
C PHE A 361 -5.69 2.45 19.31
N TRP A 362 -6.48 1.44 18.91
CA TRP A 362 -7.93 1.46 19.06
C TRP A 362 -8.39 0.96 20.44
N GLY A 363 -7.59 0.14 21.13
CA GLY A 363 -7.89 -0.34 22.47
C GLY A 363 -9.21 -1.09 22.55
N GLU A 364 -10.04 -0.76 23.55
CA GLU A 364 -11.32 -1.42 23.80
C GLU A 364 -12.36 -1.19 22.70
N GLU A 365 -12.23 -0.11 21.92
CA GLU A 365 -13.12 0.16 20.78
C GLU A 365 -12.86 -0.77 19.59
N TYR A 366 -11.77 -1.55 19.62
CA TYR A 366 -11.38 -2.43 18.52
C TYR A 366 -12.15 -3.76 18.53
N PRO A 367 -13.13 -3.96 17.63
CA PRO A 367 -14.05 -5.09 17.74
C PRO A 367 -13.37 -6.41 17.41
N ALA A 368 -13.88 -7.50 17.99
CA ALA A 368 -13.41 -8.86 17.74
C ALA A 368 -13.42 -9.24 16.25
N THR A 369 -14.36 -8.70 15.46
CA THR A 369 -14.40 -8.89 14.00
C THR A 369 -13.20 -8.27 13.29
N ALA A 370 -12.74 -7.09 13.73
CA ALA A 370 -11.55 -6.45 13.17
C ALA A 370 -10.25 -7.15 13.60
N GLN A 371 -10.23 -7.74 14.81
CA GLN A 371 -9.13 -8.59 15.28
C GLN A 371 -9.05 -9.89 14.47
N LEU A 372 -10.19 -10.53 14.21
CA LEU A 372 -10.27 -11.72 13.37
C LEU A 372 -9.80 -11.42 11.94
N ASP A 373 -10.19 -10.27 11.37
CA ASP A 373 -9.65 -9.81 10.08
C ASP A 373 -8.12 -9.72 10.11
N ASP A 374 -7.51 -9.16 11.16
CA ASP A 374 -6.04 -9.09 11.25
C ASP A 374 -5.39 -10.47 11.28
N MET A 375 -5.99 -11.43 11.98
CA MET A 375 -5.51 -12.82 12.03
C MET A 375 -5.60 -13.50 10.67
N GLU A 376 -6.72 -13.36 9.96
CA GLU A 376 -6.94 -13.98 8.66
C GLU A 376 -6.03 -13.39 7.57
N ASN A 377 -5.68 -12.11 7.67
CA ASN A 377 -4.80 -11.43 6.72
C ASN A 377 -3.30 -11.62 7.03
N LEU A 378 -2.93 -12.14 8.21
CA LEU A 378 -1.54 -12.25 8.66
C LEU A 378 -0.64 -13.02 7.69
N PRO A 379 -1.04 -14.17 7.10
CA PRO A 379 -0.18 -14.91 6.17
C PRO A 379 0.16 -14.09 4.91
N GLY A 380 -0.84 -13.46 4.30
CA GLY A 380 -0.63 -12.61 3.11
C GLY A 380 0.19 -11.36 3.42
N LEU A 381 -0.02 -10.73 4.58
CA LEU A 381 0.80 -9.62 5.06
C LEU A 381 2.26 -10.02 5.29
N THR A 382 2.50 -11.25 5.74
CA THR A 382 3.84 -11.78 5.98
C THR A 382 4.57 -12.07 4.67
N LEU A 383 3.89 -12.67 3.69
CA LEU A 383 4.41 -12.82 2.33
C LEU A 383 4.77 -11.46 1.71
N TYR A 384 3.90 -10.46 1.87
CA TYR A 384 4.15 -9.11 1.37
C TYR A 384 5.35 -8.45 2.03
N HIS A 385 5.48 -8.57 3.36
CA HIS A 385 6.63 -8.06 4.10
C HIS A 385 7.92 -8.69 3.60
N ARG A 386 7.98 -10.03 3.52
CA ARG A 386 9.16 -10.75 3.01
C ARG A 386 9.49 -10.35 1.59
N SER A 387 8.48 -10.14 0.74
CA SER A 387 8.70 -9.69 -0.64
C SER A 387 9.37 -8.32 -0.71
N HIS A 388 9.04 -7.38 0.18
CA HIS A 388 9.73 -6.08 0.26
C HIS A 388 11.15 -6.22 0.83
N VAL A 389 11.36 -7.09 1.82
CA VAL A 389 12.72 -7.38 2.32
C VAL A 389 13.60 -7.90 1.19
N MET A 390 13.09 -8.84 0.40
CA MET A 390 13.80 -9.36 -0.78
C MET A 390 14.06 -8.28 -1.83
N GLN A 391 13.10 -7.39 -2.13
CA GLN A 391 13.32 -6.27 -3.06
C GLN A 391 14.43 -5.33 -2.59
N PHE A 392 14.54 -5.08 -1.29
CA PHE A 392 15.64 -4.32 -0.74
C PHE A 392 16.98 -5.04 -0.95
N GLN A 393 17.06 -6.33 -0.61
CA GLN A 393 18.27 -7.15 -0.82
C GLN A 393 18.71 -7.15 -2.30
N ILE A 394 17.77 -7.31 -3.24
CA ILE A 394 18.03 -7.23 -4.68
C ILE A 394 18.64 -5.88 -5.05
N THR A 395 18.10 -4.79 -4.51
CA THR A 395 18.60 -3.44 -4.79
C THR A 395 20.04 -3.26 -4.29
N GLU A 396 20.36 -3.81 -3.12
CA GLU A 396 21.74 -3.78 -2.59
C GLU A 396 22.68 -4.63 -3.46
N LEU A 397 22.28 -5.83 -3.87
CA LEU A 397 23.04 -6.67 -4.80
C LEU A 397 23.33 -5.95 -6.11
N PHE A 398 22.32 -5.30 -6.69
CA PHE A 398 22.47 -4.50 -7.90
C PHE A 398 23.47 -3.35 -7.72
N LYS A 399 23.39 -2.60 -6.62
CA LYS A 399 24.32 -1.50 -6.31
C LYS A 399 25.75 -1.99 -6.13
N HIS A 400 25.96 -3.11 -5.43
CA HIS A 400 27.28 -3.73 -5.29
C HIS A 400 27.86 -4.18 -6.63
N ALA A 401 27.03 -4.78 -7.49
CA ALA A 401 27.44 -5.19 -8.83
C ALA A 401 27.77 -4.00 -9.74
N ALA A 402 27.03 -2.89 -9.62
CA ALA A 402 27.28 -1.65 -10.38
C ALA A 402 28.50 -0.86 -9.87
N GLY A 403 28.79 -0.91 -8.57
CA GLY A 403 29.96 -0.25 -7.96
C GLY A 403 31.29 -0.96 -8.19
N SER A 404 31.28 -2.27 -8.46
CA SER A 404 32.48 -3.09 -8.68
C SER A 404 32.99 -3.08 -10.13
N VAL A 405 33.12 -1.89 -10.74
CA VAL A 405 33.98 -1.69 -11.93
C VAL A 405 35.44 -1.54 -11.48
N VAL A 406 35.91 -2.44 -10.63
CA VAL A 406 37.34 -2.64 -10.37
C VAL A 406 37.65 -4.06 -10.78
N VAL A 407 38.58 -4.17 -11.73
CA VAL A 407 39.14 -5.41 -12.25
C VAL A 407 39.55 -6.30 -11.07
N VAL A 408 38.74 -7.30 -10.75
CA VAL A 408 39.17 -8.44 -9.94
C VAL A 408 39.49 -9.54 -10.93
N GLU A 409 40.80 -9.78 -11.09
CA GLU A 409 41.31 -10.98 -11.73
C GLU A 409 40.66 -12.20 -11.07
N LYS A 410 40.12 -13.10 -11.90
CA LYS A 410 39.59 -14.38 -11.45
C LYS A 410 40.70 -15.18 -10.78
N GLU A 411 40.77 -15.15 -9.46
CA GLU A 411 41.36 -16.28 -8.75
C GLU A 411 40.38 -17.45 -8.82
N LYS A 412 40.82 -18.48 -9.56
CA LYS A 412 40.15 -19.76 -9.67
C LYS A 412 40.22 -20.46 -8.32
N GLY A 413 39.05 -20.85 -7.81
CA GLY A 413 38.95 -21.95 -6.86
C GLY A 413 38.44 -21.53 -5.50
N GLU A 414 37.14 -21.23 -5.43
CA GLU A 414 36.29 -21.52 -4.28
C GLU A 414 34.84 -21.36 -4.76
N GLU A 415 34.16 -22.47 -5.03
CA GLU A 415 32.72 -22.52 -5.28
C GLU A 415 31.99 -22.27 -3.96
N GLY A 416 32.08 -21.05 -3.43
CA GLY A 416 31.19 -20.58 -2.38
C GLY A 416 29.83 -20.28 -2.98
N GLU A 417 28.75 -20.79 -2.40
CA GLU A 417 27.40 -20.32 -2.67
C GLU A 417 27.38 -18.79 -2.47
N GLY A 418 27.41 -18.02 -3.55
CA GLY A 418 27.43 -16.57 -3.48
C GLY A 418 26.14 -16.04 -2.82
N VAL A 419 26.15 -14.78 -2.39
CA VAL A 419 24.98 -14.07 -1.81
C VAL A 419 23.72 -14.20 -2.72
N GLU A 420 23.92 -14.37 -4.02
CA GLU A 420 22.88 -14.64 -5.01
C GLU A 420 22.23 -16.02 -4.81
N GLY A 421 23.02 -17.06 -4.50
CA GLY A 421 22.58 -18.42 -4.13
C GLY A 421 21.68 -18.46 -2.89
N GLU A 422 22.05 -17.70 -1.86
CA GLU A 422 21.23 -17.56 -0.64
C GLU A 422 19.87 -16.92 -0.96
N TRP A 423 19.85 -15.88 -1.81
CA TRP A 423 18.61 -15.26 -2.25
C TRP A 423 17.72 -16.23 -3.04
N TRP A 424 18.29 -17.04 -3.94
CA TRP A 424 17.55 -18.08 -4.68
C TRP A 424 16.86 -19.06 -3.73
N ASN A 425 17.59 -19.53 -2.72
CA ASN A 425 17.08 -20.47 -1.73
C ASN A 425 15.96 -19.84 -0.89
N GLU A 426 16.11 -18.58 -0.48
CA GLU A 426 15.06 -17.85 0.25
C GLU A 426 13.79 -17.67 -0.59
N ALA A 427 13.92 -17.23 -1.85
CA ALA A 427 12.79 -17.05 -2.75
C ALA A 427 12.07 -18.36 -3.08
N ALA A 428 12.82 -19.46 -3.27
CA ALA A 428 12.28 -20.79 -3.53
C ALA A 428 11.59 -21.38 -2.29
N SER A 429 12.20 -21.21 -1.11
CA SER A 429 11.59 -21.57 0.17
C SER A 429 10.29 -20.81 0.40
N GLY A 430 10.27 -19.51 0.11
CA GLY A 430 9.06 -18.69 0.18
C GLY A 430 7.95 -19.20 -0.75
N ARG A 431 8.28 -19.72 -1.94
CA ARG A 431 7.28 -20.33 -2.83
C ARG A 431 6.61 -21.54 -2.18
N ILE A 432 7.38 -22.39 -1.50
CA ILE A 432 6.91 -23.61 -0.85
C ILE A 432 6.09 -23.26 0.39
N GLU A 433 6.60 -22.37 1.25
CA GLU A 433 5.93 -21.97 2.49
C GLU A 433 4.56 -21.32 2.23
N TYR A 434 4.45 -20.50 1.18
CA TYR A 434 3.23 -19.77 0.84
C TYR A 434 2.46 -20.36 -0.35
N ASP A 435 2.75 -21.62 -0.74
CA ASP A 435 2.15 -22.28 -1.90
C ASP A 435 0.61 -22.24 -1.88
N THR A 436 0.00 -22.53 -0.73
CA THR A 436 -1.46 -22.45 -0.55
C THR A 436 -2.02 -21.06 -0.86
N LEU A 437 -1.37 -19.98 -0.43
CA LEU A 437 -1.82 -18.61 -0.72
C LEU A 437 -1.66 -18.29 -2.21
N LEU A 438 -0.51 -18.63 -2.78
CA LEU A 438 -0.19 -18.38 -4.18
C LEU A 438 -1.15 -19.14 -5.11
N GLN A 439 -1.43 -20.41 -4.82
CA GLN A 439 -2.41 -21.22 -5.55
C GLN A 439 -3.84 -20.71 -5.37
N SER A 440 -4.19 -20.20 -4.18
CA SER A 440 -5.50 -19.59 -3.94
C SER A 440 -5.71 -18.36 -4.82
N ALA A 441 -4.73 -17.46 -4.93
CA ALA A 441 -4.80 -16.31 -5.83
C ALA A 441 -4.92 -16.73 -7.31
N GLN A 442 -4.18 -17.77 -7.71
CA GLN A 442 -4.21 -18.28 -9.08
C GLN A 442 -5.55 -18.94 -9.44
N SER A 443 -6.10 -19.75 -8.53
CA SER A 443 -7.33 -20.52 -8.78
C SER A 443 -8.60 -19.67 -8.65
N ALA A 444 -8.53 -18.57 -7.90
CA ALA A 444 -9.66 -17.66 -7.74
C ALA A 444 -10.04 -16.97 -9.06
N ALA A 445 -11.35 -16.85 -9.30
CA ALA A 445 -11.89 -16.09 -10.43
C ALA A 445 -11.69 -14.58 -10.27
N GLY A 446 -11.61 -14.10 -9.03
CA GLY A 446 -11.49 -12.70 -8.66
C GLY A 446 -11.28 -12.55 -7.16
N VAL A 447 -11.46 -11.33 -6.67
CA VAL A 447 -11.21 -10.98 -5.26
C VAL A 447 -12.46 -11.09 -4.38
N GLU A 448 -13.62 -11.30 -4.99
CA GLU A 448 -14.90 -11.39 -4.28
C GLU A 448 -14.98 -12.68 -3.47
N ILE A 449 -15.22 -12.53 -2.17
CA ILE A 449 -15.69 -13.59 -1.28
C ILE A 449 -17.19 -13.34 -1.07
N VAL A 450 -17.96 -14.40 -0.78
CA VAL A 450 -19.41 -14.37 -0.52
C VAL A 450 -19.83 -13.32 0.54
N SER A 451 -18.91 -12.83 1.37
CA SER A 451 -19.11 -11.67 2.24
C SER A 451 -18.27 -10.46 1.79
N SER A 452 -18.92 -9.31 1.59
CA SER A 452 -18.33 -8.06 1.08
C SER A 452 -17.26 -7.44 1.98
N ASP A 453 -17.25 -7.82 3.26
CA ASP A 453 -16.53 -7.08 4.31
C ASP A 453 -15.17 -7.69 4.65
N ARG A 454 -14.80 -8.80 4.01
CA ARG A 454 -13.53 -9.51 4.25
C ARG A 454 -12.51 -9.21 3.15
N ARG A 455 -11.40 -8.56 3.53
CA ARG A 455 -10.31 -8.20 2.61
C ARG A 455 -9.24 -9.29 2.43
N VAL A 456 -9.45 -10.50 2.96
CA VAL A 456 -8.45 -11.59 2.93
C VAL A 456 -8.00 -11.88 1.51
N MET A 457 -8.93 -12.07 0.58
CA MET A 457 -8.58 -12.30 -0.82
C MET A 457 -7.89 -11.08 -1.44
N GLU A 458 -8.29 -9.85 -1.10
CA GLU A 458 -7.57 -8.64 -1.56
C GLU A 458 -6.10 -8.73 -1.17
N THR A 459 -5.85 -9.04 0.11
CA THR A 459 -4.52 -9.23 0.69
C THR A 459 -3.73 -10.30 0.01
N ILE A 460 -4.32 -11.48 -0.24
CA ILE A 460 -3.67 -12.56 -0.97
C ILE A 460 -3.29 -12.11 -2.38
N PHE A 461 -4.17 -11.41 -3.09
CA PHE A 461 -3.91 -10.94 -4.45
C PHE A 461 -2.73 -9.97 -4.52
N TRP A 462 -2.76 -8.85 -3.77
CA TRP A 462 -1.66 -7.88 -3.86
C TRP A 462 -0.36 -8.39 -3.23
N ALA A 463 -0.41 -9.29 -2.23
CA ALA A 463 0.78 -9.97 -1.72
C ALA A 463 1.41 -10.91 -2.76
N SER A 464 0.60 -11.71 -3.44
CA SER A 464 1.07 -12.63 -4.49
C SER A 464 1.62 -11.88 -5.70
N ILE A 465 0.96 -10.79 -6.11
CA ILE A 465 1.46 -9.88 -7.15
C ILE A 465 2.82 -9.31 -6.75
N THR A 466 2.96 -8.86 -5.50
CA THR A 466 4.23 -8.36 -4.98
C THR A 466 5.32 -9.44 -5.03
N TYR A 467 5.03 -10.66 -4.58
CA TYR A 467 5.97 -11.77 -4.62
C TYR A 467 6.47 -12.08 -6.04
N TYR A 468 5.56 -12.27 -7.00
CA TYR A 468 5.98 -12.54 -8.39
C TYR A 468 6.70 -11.36 -9.02
N SER A 469 6.31 -10.13 -8.68
CA SER A 469 6.99 -8.92 -9.14
C SER A 469 8.41 -8.81 -8.57
N THR A 470 8.67 -9.31 -7.36
CA THR A 470 10.03 -9.37 -6.79
C THR A 470 10.93 -10.29 -7.62
N ILE A 471 10.39 -11.41 -8.14
CA ILE A 471 11.13 -12.29 -9.07
C ILE A 471 11.42 -11.56 -10.38
N VAL A 472 10.43 -10.84 -10.94
CA VAL A 472 10.64 -10.00 -12.15
C VAL A 472 11.73 -8.97 -11.90
N TYR A 473 11.68 -8.28 -10.76
CA TYR A 473 12.66 -7.26 -10.38
C TYR A 473 14.07 -7.83 -10.26
N PHE A 474 14.23 -9.01 -9.67
CA PHE A 474 15.51 -9.70 -9.61
C PHE A 474 16.11 -9.89 -11.01
N TYR A 475 15.35 -10.43 -11.97
CA TYR A 475 15.85 -10.65 -13.33
C TYR A 475 16.18 -9.36 -14.08
N LEU A 476 15.44 -8.28 -13.81
CA LEU A 476 15.74 -6.97 -14.40
C LEU A 476 17.04 -6.37 -13.84
N CYS A 477 17.29 -6.51 -12.53
CA CYS A 477 18.53 -6.07 -11.90
C CYS A 477 19.72 -6.99 -12.23
N CYS A 478 19.48 -8.28 -12.41
CA CYS A 478 20.51 -9.29 -12.58
C CYS A 478 20.28 -10.13 -13.87
N PRO A 479 20.42 -9.55 -15.08
CA PRO A 479 20.07 -10.22 -16.34
C PRO A 479 20.91 -11.47 -16.65
N LYS A 480 22.10 -11.57 -16.06
CA LYS A 480 23.05 -12.68 -16.27
C LYS A 480 22.49 -14.04 -15.86
N PHE A 481 21.43 -14.07 -15.05
CA PHE A 481 20.81 -15.28 -14.51
C PHE A 481 19.59 -15.79 -15.28
N ASP A 482 19.20 -15.15 -16.39
CA ASP A 482 18.05 -15.61 -17.18
C ASP A 482 18.27 -16.99 -17.84
N HIS A 483 19.52 -17.45 -17.94
CA HIS A 483 19.89 -18.70 -18.60
C HIS A 483 20.40 -19.79 -17.63
N THR A 484 20.45 -19.52 -16.32
CA THR A 484 20.86 -20.51 -15.33
C THR A 484 19.67 -21.36 -14.89
N PRO A 485 19.78 -22.70 -14.83
CA PRO A 485 18.75 -23.56 -14.26
C PRO A 485 18.47 -23.10 -12.82
N SER A 486 17.25 -22.62 -12.57
CA SER A 486 16.84 -22.06 -11.28
C SER A 486 15.58 -22.77 -10.77
N PRO A 487 15.45 -22.98 -9.45
CA PRO A 487 14.20 -23.43 -8.84
C PRO A 487 13.08 -22.37 -8.91
N LEU A 488 13.38 -21.12 -9.29
CA LEU A 488 12.38 -20.07 -9.44
C LEU A 488 11.65 -20.12 -10.79
N LEU A 489 10.53 -19.42 -10.84
CA LEU A 489 9.83 -19.17 -12.10
C LEU A 489 10.75 -18.40 -13.04
N SER A 490 10.75 -18.77 -14.32
CA SER A 490 11.39 -17.96 -15.36
C SER A 490 10.81 -16.55 -15.40
N LEU A 491 11.57 -15.59 -15.93
CA LEU A 491 11.10 -14.21 -16.09
C LEU A 491 9.74 -14.14 -16.80
N SER A 492 9.58 -14.87 -17.90
CA SER A 492 8.33 -14.93 -18.67
C SER A 492 7.15 -15.48 -17.85
N ALA A 493 7.37 -16.52 -17.04
CA ALA A 493 6.36 -17.08 -16.17
C ALA A 493 5.99 -16.11 -15.03
N ALA A 494 6.98 -15.47 -14.41
CA ALA A 494 6.75 -14.49 -13.34
C ALA A 494 5.96 -13.27 -13.84
N VAL A 495 6.35 -12.69 -15.00
CA VAL A 495 5.63 -11.60 -15.66
C VAL A 495 4.19 -12.00 -15.97
N SER A 496 3.99 -13.21 -16.51
CA SER A 496 2.65 -13.73 -16.80
C SER A 496 1.79 -13.81 -15.54
N ARG A 497 2.34 -14.27 -14.41
CA ARG A 497 1.62 -14.32 -13.13
C ARG A 497 1.26 -12.93 -12.60
N VAL A 498 2.16 -11.95 -12.69
CA VAL A 498 1.85 -10.58 -12.27
C VAL A 498 0.68 -10.02 -13.09
N LEU A 499 0.74 -10.13 -14.42
CA LEU A 499 -0.28 -9.57 -15.31
C LEU A 499 -1.63 -10.29 -15.17
N GLU A 500 -1.63 -11.62 -15.05
CA GLU A 500 -2.85 -12.42 -14.84
C GLU A 500 -3.57 -12.01 -13.54
N LEU A 501 -2.84 -11.95 -12.43
CA LEU A 501 -3.39 -11.58 -11.13
C LEU A 501 -3.81 -10.11 -11.09
N ALA A 502 -3.04 -9.20 -11.70
CA ALA A 502 -3.40 -7.79 -11.80
C ALA A 502 -4.69 -7.58 -12.61
N LEU A 503 -4.89 -8.37 -13.68
CA LEU A 503 -6.12 -8.31 -14.47
C LEU A 503 -7.35 -8.80 -13.67
N LYS A 504 -7.21 -9.91 -12.93
CA LYS A 504 -8.26 -10.42 -12.02
C LYS A 504 -8.58 -9.41 -10.91
N LEU A 505 -7.55 -8.81 -10.31
CA LEU A 505 -7.68 -7.76 -9.30
C LEU A 505 -8.42 -6.55 -9.87
N HIS A 506 -8.00 -6.05 -11.04
CA HIS A 506 -8.64 -4.92 -11.71
C HIS A 506 -10.11 -5.19 -12.03
N ARG A 507 -10.43 -6.37 -12.57
CA ARG A 507 -11.82 -6.74 -12.91
C ARG A 507 -12.74 -6.76 -11.69
N SER A 508 -12.22 -7.24 -10.55
CA SER A 508 -13.01 -7.36 -9.32
C SER A 508 -13.11 -6.04 -8.56
N ARG A 509 -11.97 -5.34 -8.40
CA ARG A 509 -11.82 -4.14 -7.57
C ARG A 509 -10.82 -3.18 -8.24
N PRO A 510 -11.23 -2.37 -9.24
CA PRO A 510 -10.32 -1.52 -10.01
C PRO A 510 -9.46 -0.57 -9.14
N ARG A 511 -10.03 -0.06 -8.03
CA ARG A 511 -9.32 0.82 -7.09
C ARG A 511 -8.08 0.19 -6.47
N LEU A 512 -8.01 -1.14 -6.33
CA LEU A 512 -6.85 -1.82 -5.72
C LEU A 512 -5.59 -1.78 -6.59
N ILE A 513 -5.67 -1.33 -7.85
CA ILE A 513 -4.48 -1.05 -8.66
C ILE A 513 -3.56 -0.03 -7.99
N LEU A 514 -4.09 0.89 -7.18
CA LEU A 514 -3.30 1.83 -6.36
C LEU A 514 -2.29 1.14 -5.43
N ARG A 515 -2.50 -0.12 -5.07
CA ARG A 515 -1.58 -0.87 -4.21
C ARG A 515 -0.47 -1.59 -4.97
N ILE A 516 -0.61 -1.72 -6.30
CA ILE A 516 0.30 -2.51 -7.13
C ILE A 516 0.92 -1.69 -8.27
N VAL A 517 0.98 -0.37 -8.12
CA VAL A 517 1.44 0.55 -9.18
C VAL A 517 2.83 0.17 -9.69
N TRP A 518 3.78 -0.03 -8.78
CA TRP A 518 5.16 -0.38 -9.14
C TRP A 518 5.24 -1.80 -9.73
N GLN A 519 4.54 -2.76 -9.13
CA GLN A 519 4.50 -4.15 -9.57
C GLN A 519 3.96 -4.26 -11.00
N LEU A 520 2.94 -3.45 -11.31
CA LEU A 520 2.35 -3.36 -12.63
C LEU A 520 3.31 -2.70 -13.63
N PHE A 521 3.99 -1.63 -13.21
CA PHE A 521 5.02 -0.96 -14.02
C PHE A 521 6.15 -1.91 -14.41
N ILE A 522 6.74 -2.64 -13.44
CA ILE A 522 7.87 -3.53 -13.74
C ILE A 522 7.46 -4.74 -14.60
N ALA A 523 6.23 -5.23 -14.48
CA ALA A 523 5.72 -6.25 -15.39
C ALA A 523 5.48 -5.69 -16.81
N GLY A 524 5.06 -4.43 -16.92
CA GLY A 524 4.88 -3.73 -18.18
C GLY A 524 6.18 -3.50 -18.95
N ILE A 525 7.30 -3.22 -18.27
CA ILE A 525 8.61 -3.10 -18.93
C ILE A 525 9.18 -4.47 -19.33
N ALA A 526 8.93 -5.50 -18.52
CA ALA A 526 9.50 -6.84 -18.71
C ALA A 526 8.72 -7.69 -19.72
N THR A 527 7.43 -7.43 -19.93
CA THR A 527 6.63 -8.20 -20.89
C THR A 527 7.00 -7.86 -22.34
N PRO A 528 7.25 -8.85 -23.21
CA PRO A 528 7.46 -8.60 -24.64
C PRO A 528 6.13 -8.35 -25.40
N ASP A 529 4.98 -8.68 -24.80
CA ASP A 529 3.68 -8.60 -25.44
C ASP A 529 3.13 -7.17 -25.43
N LYS A 530 2.97 -6.59 -26.64
CA LYS A 530 2.46 -5.23 -26.83
C LYS A 530 1.06 -5.01 -26.30
N ILE A 531 0.19 -6.02 -26.33
CA ILE A 531 -1.18 -5.89 -25.81
C ILE A 531 -1.13 -5.69 -24.29
N TYR A 532 -0.28 -6.44 -23.59
CA TYR A 532 -0.10 -6.26 -22.15
C TYR A 532 0.62 -4.95 -21.82
N GLN A 533 1.60 -4.52 -22.62
CA GLN A 533 2.23 -3.20 -22.45
C GLN A 533 1.20 -2.07 -22.56
N ASP A 534 0.34 -2.12 -23.58
CA ASP A 534 -0.72 -1.13 -23.78
C ASP A 534 -1.73 -1.16 -22.64
N TRP A 535 -2.16 -2.34 -22.20
CA TRP A 535 -3.08 -2.47 -21.07
C TRP A 535 -2.49 -1.86 -19.79
N VAL A 536 -1.24 -2.20 -19.46
CA VAL A 536 -0.51 -1.63 -18.31
C VAL A 536 -0.43 -0.11 -18.42
N ALA A 537 -0.01 0.42 -19.57
CA ALA A 537 0.12 1.86 -19.80
C ALA A 537 -1.22 2.60 -19.61
N ILE A 538 -2.33 2.02 -20.08
CA ILE A 538 -3.66 2.59 -19.87
C ILE A 538 -4.01 2.57 -18.37
N ARG A 539 -3.82 1.44 -17.68
CA ARG A 539 -4.12 1.33 -16.24
C ARG A 539 -3.30 2.33 -15.42
N LEU A 540 -2.01 2.49 -15.70
CA LEU A 540 -1.14 3.45 -15.01
C LEU A 540 -1.57 4.90 -15.28
N ARG A 541 -1.98 5.22 -16.52
CA ARG A 541 -2.49 6.56 -16.87
C ARG A 541 -3.78 6.90 -16.12
N GLU A 542 -4.69 5.95 -15.96
CA GLU A 542 -5.95 6.15 -15.24
C GLU A 542 -5.74 6.48 -13.75
N LEU A 543 -4.60 6.12 -13.17
CA LEU A 543 -4.23 6.53 -11.81
C LEU A 543 -3.98 8.03 -11.70
N GLY A 544 -3.87 8.76 -12.81
CA GLY A 544 -3.83 10.21 -12.86
C GLY A 544 -4.98 10.90 -12.11
N ARG A 545 -6.12 10.22 -11.94
CA ARG A 545 -7.26 10.70 -11.13
C ARG A 545 -6.93 10.83 -9.63
N TYR A 546 -5.93 10.09 -9.14
CA TYR A 546 -5.54 10.07 -7.73
C TYR A 546 -4.30 10.92 -7.44
N GLY A 547 -3.65 11.45 -8.48
CA GLY A 547 -2.39 12.19 -8.35
C GLY A 547 -1.82 12.53 -9.72
N GLN A 548 -1.35 13.77 -9.89
CA GLN A 548 -0.77 14.22 -11.15
C GLN A 548 0.48 13.45 -11.56
N ASN A 549 1.27 13.02 -10.58
CA ASN A 549 2.53 12.34 -10.83
C ASN A 549 2.32 10.92 -11.35
N TYR A 550 1.19 10.29 -11.06
CA TYR A 550 0.83 9.02 -11.71
C TYR A 550 0.65 9.17 -13.22
N SER A 551 0.24 10.35 -13.70
CA SER A 551 0.16 10.63 -15.15
C SER A 551 1.53 10.78 -15.82
N ARG A 552 2.60 10.97 -15.02
CA ARG A 552 3.98 11.13 -15.49
C ARG A 552 4.73 9.80 -15.57
N ILE A 553 4.16 8.70 -15.06
CA ILE A 553 4.75 7.36 -15.23
C ILE A 553 4.88 7.13 -16.75
N PRO A 554 6.11 6.97 -17.28
CA PRO A 554 6.34 7.16 -18.70
C PRO A 554 5.50 6.22 -19.56
N ALA A 555 4.81 6.80 -20.55
CA ALA A 555 4.30 6.08 -21.71
C ALA A 555 5.41 5.78 -22.74
N SER A 556 6.68 6.01 -22.40
CA SER A 556 7.84 5.90 -23.29
C SER A 556 8.82 4.84 -22.79
N ARG A 557 8.92 3.78 -23.60
CA ARG A 557 9.99 2.78 -23.75
C ARG A 557 10.93 2.49 -22.55
N PRO A 558 11.19 1.19 -22.25
CA PRO A 558 12.15 0.73 -21.23
C PRO A 558 13.59 1.27 -21.32
N GLU A 559 13.96 1.93 -22.43
CA GLU A 559 15.33 2.36 -22.75
C GLU A 559 15.83 3.56 -21.91
N MET A 560 14.98 4.24 -21.12
CA MET A 560 15.41 5.39 -20.28
C MET A 560 15.57 5.07 -18.78
N MET A 561 15.52 3.80 -18.38
CA MET A 561 15.66 3.39 -16.98
C MET A 561 16.65 2.23 -16.74
N LEU A 562 17.47 1.90 -17.75
CA LEU A 562 18.62 1.00 -17.62
C LEU A 562 19.92 1.80 -17.75
#